data_AF-A0A2S2DW34-F1
#
_entry.id   AF-A0A2S2DW34-F1
#
_cell.length_a   1.000
_cell.length_b   1.000
_cell.length_c   1.000
_cell.angle_alpha   90.00
_cell.angle_beta   90.00
_cell.angle_gamma   90.00
#
_symmetry.space_group_name_H-M   'P 1'
#
loop_
_entity.id
_entity.type
_entity.pdbx_description
1 polymer ?
#
loop_
_entity_poly.entity_id
_entity_poly.type
_entity_poly.pdbx_seq_one_letter_code
_entity_poly.pdbx_strand_id
1 'polypeptide(L)'
;MAKKITKKEIEKNTLKTPKEEFFTGSLFHNQTEQKPEIPLKITNSEKVEIVEEISKSYNDETETKYTDDSIFSLTDNLYIEVHKSNLLQYFSAGCIFPSKYSSQKAFSDPQSINENGLLISNGFMSNDKDHILIQIDAFVIDKTLLSVNGSFGLYCNIIPVSRIIRLYVHDNETKRKTLDDSLIRDAGIIPDTLIEVGFPTNIAKVSFVEFNITTQNLESQIIKFDKILGLIAGARNFNLLTYNQTGKFKTISDHSLYAMQGIDETFGIEIVNSGHFSDYYKWLFTNSCPSDRPLLQWLFKRVYNYTNFTDSDTSEFESLCEITNSFLGEEKQVKDIFSALRKSLERKKAMNNIELLQSKNSLALYVFAYLRNFGTSQNPELPRVELVNSRINKFSEYAFATLNFFFGYKQLRNSEDRILISDDTIKKAIKIPNKPTIKFELSTEFDYRIIDSVFNLVFGIKITELVKHKNISVEQGNTSISIEGYDCYSTLIFGKLYHRILKSDIEDQLKKLPNEITIFSEFGLVCHRLGLKRYLIGLEELIGNPKAILRFVYYSKSDLIDAIRANKIDKDEIKYRIVLSQKHKEL
;
A
#
# COMPACT_ATOMS: atom_id res chain seq x y z
N MET A 1 36.46 35.66 69.35
CA MET A 1 36.88 36.47 68.18
C MET A 1 37.89 35.66 67.37
N ALA A 2 37.75 35.64 66.03
CA ALA A 2 38.62 35.03 64.98
C ALA A 2 38.85 33.49 65.03
N LYS A 3 38.35 32.64 64.09
CA LYS A 3 38.80 32.30 62.69
C LYS A 3 40.30 31.92 62.61
N LYS A 4 40.79 30.91 61.89
CA LYS A 4 40.35 30.04 60.75
C LYS A 4 41.39 28.89 60.64
N ILE A 5 41.01 27.63 60.40
CA ILE A 5 41.10 26.84 59.12
C ILE A 5 42.52 26.78 58.50
N THR A 6 43.18 25.64 58.23
CA THR A 6 42.89 24.53 57.28
C THR A 6 43.93 23.40 57.54
N LYS A 7 43.74 22.11 57.19
CA LYS A 7 43.80 21.54 55.82
C LYS A 7 43.32 20.06 55.79
N LYS A 8 42.81 19.67 54.62
CA LYS A 8 42.22 18.37 54.21
C LYS A 8 43.22 17.23 54.09
N GLU A 9 42.71 16.00 54.23
CA GLU A 9 43.14 14.83 53.44
C GLU A 9 41.95 13.94 53.03
N ILE A 10 42.24 13.03 52.11
CA ILE A 10 41.40 12.37 51.10
C ILE A 10 40.82 11.05 51.61
N GLU A 11 39.63 10.63 51.14
CA GLU A 11 39.38 9.19 50.92
C GLU A 11 38.23 8.86 49.95
N LYS A 12 38.36 7.64 49.40
CA LYS A 12 37.61 6.98 48.31
C LYS A 12 36.14 6.74 48.66
N ASN A 13 35.28 6.64 47.64
CA ASN A 13 33.97 6.01 47.79
C ASN A 13 33.63 5.04 46.64
N THR A 14 33.21 3.86 47.06
CA THR A 14 32.66 2.72 46.31
C THR A 14 31.18 2.88 45.97
N LEU A 15 30.77 2.21 44.88
CA LEU A 15 29.43 2.03 44.34
C LEU A 15 28.33 1.70 45.36
N LYS A 16 27.16 2.34 45.19
CA LYS A 16 25.81 1.76 45.35
C LYS A 16 24.83 2.43 44.37
N THR A 17 23.97 1.62 43.74
CA THR A 17 22.81 1.99 42.90
C THR A 17 21.74 2.75 43.69
N PRO A 18 20.91 3.58 43.00
CA PRO A 18 19.45 3.36 43.14
C PRO A 18 18.57 3.73 41.91
N LYS A 19 17.51 2.91 41.78
CA LYS A 19 16.08 3.17 41.50
C LYS A 19 15.63 4.17 40.42
N GLU A 20 14.80 3.63 39.54
CA GLU A 20 13.83 4.28 38.65
C GLU A 20 12.64 4.87 39.43
N GLU A 21 12.17 6.05 39.03
CA GLU A 21 10.85 6.59 39.38
C GLU A 21 10.12 7.10 38.14
N PHE A 22 8.84 6.73 38.06
CA PHE A 22 7.84 7.06 37.05
C PHE A 22 7.42 8.53 37.11
N PHE A 23 7.25 9.17 35.96
CA PHE A 23 6.48 10.41 35.85
C PHE A 23 5.20 10.18 35.03
N THR A 24 4.06 10.20 35.71
CA THR A 24 2.72 10.33 35.14
C THR A 24 2.36 11.82 35.05
N GLY A 25 1.95 12.31 33.87
CA GLY A 25 1.53 13.69 33.67
C GLY A 25 0.10 13.79 33.15
N SER A 26 -0.87 13.97 34.06
CA SER A 26 -2.23 14.40 33.79
C SER A 26 -2.36 15.89 34.11
N LEU A 27 -2.34 16.78 33.12
CA LEU A 27 -2.61 18.21 33.34
C LEU A 27 -3.22 18.83 32.06
N PHE A 28 -4.52 18.62 31.85
CA PHE A 28 -5.35 19.51 31.04
C PHE A 28 -6.37 20.17 31.96
N HIS A 29 -6.10 21.43 32.31
CA HIS A 29 -7.09 22.36 32.82
C HIS A 29 -6.98 23.64 32.01
N ASN A 30 -8.12 24.03 31.42
CA ASN A 30 -8.33 25.26 30.68
C ASN A 30 -8.12 26.47 31.58
N GLN A 31 -7.30 27.44 31.14
CA GLN A 31 -7.53 28.86 31.43
C GLN A 31 -7.16 29.70 30.22
N THR A 32 -8.15 30.45 29.75
CA THR A 32 -8.08 31.60 28.85
C THR A 32 -7.30 32.73 29.49
N GLU A 33 -6.32 33.31 28.78
CA GLU A 33 -5.91 34.71 28.96
C GLU A 33 -5.21 35.26 27.70
N GLN A 34 -5.53 36.52 27.37
CA GLN A 34 -5.12 37.25 26.17
C GLN A 34 -3.77 37.97 26.34
N LYS A 35 -3.15 38.28 25.18
CA LYS A 35 -2.11 39.31 24.85
C LYS A 35 -0.66 38.81 24.73
N PRO A 36 0.23 39.52 24.00
CA PRO A 36 0.05 40.32 22.78
C PRO A 36 1.03 39.90 21.66
N GLU A 37 0.76 40.34 20.43
CA GLU A 37 1.61 40.12 19.24
C GLU A 37 3.00 40.75 19.39
N ILE A 38 4.04 39.96 19.14
CA ILE A 38 5.42 40.42 18.93
C ILE A 38 5.73 40.22 17.44
N PRO A 39 6.02 41.29 16.67
CA PRO A 39 6.38 41.13 15.27
C PRO A 39 7.84 40.66 15.15
N LEU A 40 8.02 39.41 14.71
CA LEU A 40 9.32 38.87 14.31
C LEU A 40 9.73 39.46 12.96
N LYS A 41 10.66 40.43 12.99
CA LYS A 41 11.45 40.84 11.82
C LYS A 41 12.38 39.69 11.43
N ILE A 42 12.10 39.05 10.29
CA ILE A 42 13.03 38.14 9.63
C ILE A 42 13.84 38.96 8.63
N THR A 43 15.09 39.25 8.97
CA THR A 43 16.13 39.68 8.04
C THR A 43 16.81 38.46 7.47
N ASN A 44 16.53 38.11 6.22
CA ASN A 44 17.42 37.31 5.39
C ASN A 44 17.57 38.01 4.04
N SER A 45 18.73 38.65 3.89
CA SER A 45 19.27 39.16 2.65
C SER A 45 19.88 37.99 1.87
N GLU A 46 19.18 37.51 0.85
CA GLU A 46 19.78 36.66 -0.18
C GLU A 46 19.64 37.33 -1.54
N LYS A 47 20.75 37.29 -2.27
CA LYS A 47 21.00 37.98 -3.53
C LYS A 47 20.03 37.49 -4.60
N VAL A 48 19.27 38.42 -5.17
CA VAL A 48 18.53 38.23 -6.40
C VAL A 48 19.52 38.25 -7.56
N GLU A 49 19.78 37.09 -8.16
CA GLU A 49 20.24 37.03 -9.55
C GLU A 49 19.05 37.41 -10.44
N ILE A 50 19.20 38.54 -11.11
CA ILE A 50 18.24 39.06 -12.09
C ILE A 50 18.33 38.16 -13.32
N VAL A 51 17.38 37.24 -13.46
CA VAL A 51 17.04 36.66 -14.76
C VAL A 51 15.91 37.53 -15.31
N GLU A 52 16.21 38.31 -16.34
CA GLU A 52 15.22 39.07 -17.10
C GLU A 52 14.27 38.08 -17.81
N GLU A 53 13.17 37.73 -17.14
CA GLU A 53 12.01 37.15 -17.82
C GLU A 53 11.24 38.27 -18.52
N ILE A 54 11.19 38.16 -19.84
CA ILE A 54 10.36 38.97 -20.73
C ILE A 54 8.90 38.76 -20.32
N SER A 55 8.37 39.72 -19.56
CA SER A 55 6.95 39.84 -19.27
C SER A 55 6.19 40.15 -20.56
N LYS A 56 5.76 39.11 -21.28
CA LYS A 56 4.61 39.24 -22.17
C LYS A 56 3.39 39.35 -21.28
N SER A 57 2.89 40.57 -21.13
CA SER A 57 1.55 40.83 -20.59
C SER A 57 0.56 40.02 -21.43
N TYR A 58 0.03 38.95 -20.86
CA TYR A 58 -1.16 38.32 -21.39
C TYR A 58 -2.30 39.31 -21.18
N ASN A 59 -2.76 39.91 -22.28
CA ASN A 59 -4.01 40.66 -22.29
C ASN A 59 -5.13 39.70 -21.89
N ASP A 60 -5.74 40.03 -20.77
CA ASP A 60 -6.91 39.42 -20.18
C ASP A 60 -8.14 39.86 -20.99
N GLU A 61 -8.27 39.33 -22.19
CA GLU A 61 -9.46 39.49 -23.04
C GLU A 61 -9.84 38.12 -23.66
N THR A 62 -10.17 37.14 -22.80
CA THR A 62 -11.11 36.11 -23.22
C THR A 62 -12.50 36.71 -23.09
N GLU A 63 -13.04 37.26 -24.18
CA GLU A 63 -14.46 37.64 -24.27
C GLU A 63 -15.34 36.43 -23.89
N THR A 64 -15.85 36.44 -22.67
CA THR A 64 -16.85 35.50 -22.19
C THR A 64 -18.17 35.82 -22.90
N LYS A 65 -18.50 35.06 -23.94
CA LYS A 65 -19.84 35.10 -24.54
C LYS A 65 -20.85 34.58 -23.52
N TYR A 66 -21.71 35.47 -23.03
CA TYR A 66 -22.91 35.13 -22.29
C TYR A 66 -23.97 34.62 -23.28
N THR A 67 -24.17 33.31 -23.32
CA THR A 67 -25.34 32.70 -23.99
C THR A 67 -26.19 32.06 -22.91
N ASP A 68 -27.32 32.68 -22.57
CA ASP A 68 -28.29 32.17 -21.57
C ASP A 68 -29.05 30.90 -22.05
N ASP A 69 -28.81 30.43 -23.27
CA ASP A 69 -29.53 29.32 -23.90
C ASP A 69 -28.76 27.98 -23.97
N SER A 70 -27.67 27.80 -23.23
CA SER A 70 -26.92 26.52 -23.31
C SER A 70 -27.73 25.38 -22.66
N ILE A 71 -28.33 24.52 -23.48
CA ILE A 71 -29.02 23.30 -23.05
C ILE A 71 -27.98 22.29 -22.59
N PHE A 72 -28.19 21.66 -21.43
CA PHE A 72 -27.33 20.60 -20.94
C PHE A 72 -27.26 19.41 -21.92
N SER A 73 -26.06 18.94 -22.23
CA SER A 73 -25.82 17.79 -23.11
C SER A 73 -24.74 16.86 -22.57
N LEU A 74 -24.99 15.55 -22.69
CA LEU A 74 -24.00 14.50 -22.41
C LEU A 74 -23.04 14.23 -23.57
N THR A 75 -23.26 14.86 -24.73
CA THR A 75 -22.32 14.76 -25.87
C THR A 75 -21.15 15.71 -25.73
N ASP A 76 -21.32 16.77 -24.93
CA ASP A 76 -20.33 17.81 -24.73
C ASP A 76 -19.51 17.51 -23.48
N ASN A 77 -18.44 18.28 -23.27
CA ASN A 77 -17.62 18.14 -22.07
C ASN A 77 -18.47 18.39 -20.81
N LEU A 78 -18.32 17.50 -19.84
CA LEU A 78 -19.00 17.58 -18.56
C LEU A 78 -18.04 18.05 -17.48
N TYR A 79 -18.50 18.97 -16.65
CA TYR A 79 -17.73 19.56 -15.58
C TYR A 79 -18.46 19.49 -14.24
N ILE A 80 -17.68 19.31 -13.18
CA ILE A 80 -18.08 19.47 -11.78
C ILE A 80 -17.23 20.60 -11.20
N GLU A 81 -17.86 21.63 -10.68
CA GLU A 81 -17.15 22.74 -10.02
C GLU A 81 -17.15 22.55 -8.50
N VAL A 82 -15.96 22.62 -7.89
CA VAL A 82 -15.77 22.48 -6.44
C VAL A 82 -14.74 23.46 -5.91
N HIS A 83 -14.83 23.79 -4.63
CA HIS A 83 -13.77 24.53 -3.96
C HIS A 83 -12.51 23.66 -3.82
N LYS A 84 -11.31 24.24 -4.02
CA LYS A 84 -10.03 23.52 -4.01
C LYS A 84 -9.78 22.67 -2.75
N SER A 85 -10.23 23.14 -1.59
CA SER A 85 -10.09 22.39 -0.34
C SER A 85 -11.04 21.20 -0.23
N ASN A 86 -12.18 21.25 -0.93
CA ASN A 86 -13.14 20.15 -0.99
C ASN A 86 -12.69 19.10 -2.01
N LEU A 87 -11.95 19.47 -3.07
CA LEU A 87 -11.38 18.51 -4.05
C LEU A 87 -10.59 17.38 -3.38
N LEU A 88 -9.81 17.72 -2.36
CA LEU A 88 -8.91 16.81 -1.64
C LEU A 88 -9.66 15.61 -1.04
N GLN A 89 -10.93 15.78 -0.66
CA GLN A 89 -11.73 14.70 -0.10
C GLN A 89 -12.01 13.58 -1.13
N TYR A 90 -12.10 13.94 -2.42
CA TYR A 90 -12.42 12.99 -3.48
C TYR A 90 -11.22 12.09 -3.78
N PHE A 91 -10.02 12.67 -3.85
CA PHE A 91 -8.79 11.89 -4.00
C PHE A 91 -8.49 11.05 -2.76
N SER A 92 -8.82 11.55 -1.57
CA SER A 92 -8.68 10.80 -0.33
C SER A 92 -9.62 9.59 -0.28
N ALA A 93 -10.81 9.71 -0.88
CA ALA A 93 -11.79 8.63 -0.98
C ALA A 93 -11.60 7.71 -2.19
N GLY A 94 -10.83 8.13 -3.20
CA GLY A 94 -10.77 7.46 -4.50
C GLY A 94 -12.03 7.63 -5.37
N CYS A 95 -12.99 8.48 -4.97
CA CYS A 95 -14.20 8.76 -5.73
C CYS A 95 -14.78 10.15 -5.41
N ILE A 96 -15.51 10.71 -6.38
CA ILE A 96 -16.32 11.93 -6.29
C ILE A 96 -17.74 11.50 -5.90
N PHE A 97 -18.26 12.07 -4.82
CA PHE A 97 -19.56 11.71 -4.26
C PHE A 97 -20.36 12.97 -3.86
N PRO A 98 -21.70 12.89 -3.81
CA PRO A 98 -22.56 14.00 -3.37
C PRO A 98 -22.19 14.53 -1.98
N SER A 99 -22.29 15.84 -1.78
CA SER A 99 -21.81 16.51 -0.56
C SER A 99 -22.45 16.02 0.74
N LYS A 100 -23.64 15.42 0.70
CA LYS A 100 -24.26 14.78 1.86
C LYS A 100 -23.43 13.65 2.47
N TYR A 101 -22.54 13.03 1.70
CA TYR A 101 -21.63 11.98 2.17
C TYR A 101 -20.28 12.52 2.66
N SER A 102 -20.06 13.83 2.55
CA SER A 102 -18.86 14.46 3.10
C SER A 102 -19.01 14.63 4.61
N SER A 103 -18.03 14.13 5.35
CA SER A 103 -17.89 14.42 6.78
C SER A 103 -17.21 15.77 7.06
N GLN A 104 -16.64 16.43 6.03
CA GLN A 104 -15.84 17.65 6.17
C GLN A 104 -16.22 18.66 5.07
N LYS A 105 -17.21 19.51 5.36
CA LYS A 105 -17.54 20.67 4.52
C LYS A 105 -16.75 21.88 5.03
N ALA A 106 -15.52 22.04 4.55
CA ALA A 106 -14.67 23.14 4.99
C ALA A 106 -15.13 24.49 4.40
N PHE A 107 -15.66 24.47 3.17
CA PHE A 107 -16.08 25.67 2.44
C PHE A 107 -17.36 25.39 1.65
N SER A 108 -18.18 26.43 1.45
CA SER A 108 -19.36 26.39 0.59
C SER A 108 -18.94 26.46 -0.87
N ASP A 109 -19.52 25.60 -1.70
CA ASP A 109 -19.31 25.53 -3.14
C ASP A 109 -20.62 25.10 -3.85
N PRO A 110 -20.68 25.06 -5.19
CA PRO A 110 -21.92 24.69 -5.89
C PRO A 110 -22.47 23.31 -5.49
N GLN A 111 -21.59 22.37 -5.10
CA GLN A 111 -21.99 21.03 -4.65
C GLN A 111 -22.61 21.06 -3.25
N SER A 112 -22.28 22.04 -2.43
CA SER A 112 -22.84 22.21 -1.08
C SER A 112 -24.28 22.71 -1.09
N ILE A 113 -24.71 23.36 -2.19
CA ILE A 113 -26.11 23.81 -2.34
C ILE A 113 -27.01 22.63 -2.70
N ASN A 114 -26.55 21.74 -3.59
CA ASN A 114 -27.29 20.56 -4.02
C ASN A 114 -26.71 19.28 -3.43
N GLU A 115 -26.80 19.12 -2.10
CA GLU A 115 -26.08 18.06 -1.37
C GLU A 115 -26.47 16.62 -1.76
N ASN A 116 -27.64 16.48 -2.37
CA ASN A 116 -28.29 15.22 -2.71
C ASN A 116 -27.77 14.57 -4.00
N GLY A 117 -27.07 15.32 -4.85
CA GLY A 117 -26.49 14.82 -6.10
C GLY A 117 -25.20 15.55 -6.45
N LEU A 118 -24.48 15.04 -7.44
CA LEU A 118 -23.37 15.76 -8.06
C LEU A 118 -23.94 16.71 -9.10
N LEU A 119 -23.67 18.01 -8.92
CA LEU A 119 -24.06 19.04 -9.86
C LEU A 119 -23.06 19.07 -11.02
N ILE A 120 -23.54 18.71 -12.21
CA ILE A 120 -22.77 18.57 -13.45
C ILE A 120 -23.30 19.58 -14.47
N SER A 121 -22.41 20.23 -15.23
CA SER A 121 -22.80 21.14 -16.31
C SER A 121 -21.83 21.08 -17.49
N ASN A 122 -22.17 21.75 -18.59
CA ASN A 122 -21.29 21.92 -19.75
C ASN A 122 -20.45 23.21 -19.69
N GLY A 123 -20.44 23.89 -18.53
CA GLY A 123 -19.76 25.17 -18.34
C GLY A 123 -19.29 25.37 -16.91
N PHE A 124 -18.99 26.62 -16.54
CA PHE A 124 -18.60 26.98 -15.17
C PHE A 124 -19.73 27.76 -14.47
N MET A 125 -19.80 27.70 -13.15
CA MET A 125 -20.84 28.31 -12.33
C MET A 125 -20.33 29.56 -11.62
N SER A 126 -19.14 29.48 -11.04
CA SER A 126 -18.45 30.60 -10.40
C SER A 126 -17.13 30.91 -11.11
N ASN A 127 -16.75 32.19 -11.10
CA ASN A 127 -15.43 32.64 -11.55
C ASN A 127 -14.50 32.90 -10.35
N ASP A 128 -14.69 32.13 -9.27
CA ASP A 128 -13.90 32.26 -8.05
C ASP A 128 -12.55 31.57 -8.23
N LYS A 129 -11.46 32.28 -7.89
CA LYS A 129 -10.10 31.77 -7.98
C LYS A 129 -9.86 30.50 -7.15
N ASP A 130 -10.61 30.32 -6.09
CA ASP A 130 -10.51 29.17 -5.21
C ASP A 130 -11.31 27.96 -5.70
N HIS A 131 -12.06 28.11 -6.80
CA HIS A 131 -12.81 27.03 -7.42
C HIS A 131 -11.98 26.32 -8.50
N ILE A 132 -12.20 25.01 -8.59
CA ILE A 132 -11.56 24.11 -9.54
C ILE A 132 -12.66 23.47 -10.38
N LEU A 133 -12.45 23.49 -11.70
CA LEU A 133 -13.35 22.84 -12.65
C LEU A 133 -12.82 21.43 -12.97
N ILE A 134 -13.54 20.40 -12.54
CA ILE A 134 -13.20 19.00 -12.77
C ILE A 134 -13.90 18.55 -14.05
N GLN A 135 -13.14 18.24 -15.10
CA GLN A 135 -13.70 17.59 -16.29
C GLN A 135 -13.78 16.08 -16.08
N ILE A 136 -14.96 15.52 -16.32
CA ILE A 136 -15.24 14.10 -16.14
C ILE A 136 -15.59 13.42 -17.48
N ASP A 137 -15.33 12.12 -17.54
CA ASP A 137 -15.76 11.28 -18.65
C ASP A 137 -17.28 11.08 -18.67
N ALA A 138 -17.95 11.52 -19.74
CA ALA A 138 -19.40 11.39 -19.88
C ALA A 138 -19.88 9.93 -19.94
N PHE A 139 -19.03 8.98 -20.33
CA PHE A 139 -19.39 7.56 -20.38
C PHE A 139 -19.67 6.94 -19.01
N VAL A 140 -19.19 7.57 -17.92
CA VAL A 140 -19.49 7.11 -16.55
C VAL A 140 -20.90 7.48 -16.09
N ILE A 141 -21.55 8.44 -16.77
CA ILE A 141 -22.84 8.97 -16.36
C ILE A 141 -23.97 8.06 -16.84
N ASP A 142 -24.58 7.36 -15.88
CA ASP A 142 -25.83 6.66 -16.09
C ASP A 142 -26.98 7.68 -16.22
N LYS A 143 -27.53 7.79 -17.43
CA LYS A 143 -28.65 8.69 -17.76
C LYS A 143 -29.88 8.45 -16.89
N THR A 144 -30.08 7.24 -16.39
CA THR A 144 -31.23 6.89 -15.54
C THR A 144 -31.13 7.50 -14.14
N LEU A 145 -29.93 7.90 -13.72
CA LEU A 145 -29.63 8.49 -12.42
C LEU A 145 -29.35 10.01 -12.53
N LEU A 146 -29.57 10.59 -13.70
CA LEU A 146 -29.33 12.00 -13.99
C LEU A 146 -30.67 12.73 -14.17
N SER A 147 -30.88 13.77 -13.37
CA SER A 147 -32.01 14.68 -13.53
C SER A 147 -31.53 15.99 -14.14
N VAL A 148 -32.03 16.35 -15.32
CA VAL A 148 -31.61 17.57 -16.04
C VAL A 148 -32.58 18.71 -15.75
N ASN A 149 -32.04 19.90 -15.47
CA ASN A 149 -32.80 21.14 -15.30
C ASN A 149 -32.12 22.28 -16.07
N GLY A 150 -32.63 22.58 -17.27
CA GLY A 150 -32.09 23.62 -18.14
C GLY A 150 -30.65 23.33 -18.57
N SER A 151 -29.72 24.13 -18.03
CA SER A 151 -28.30 24.16 -18.38
C SER A 151 -27.40 23.28 -17.49
N PHE A 152 -27.97 22.61 -16.49
CA PHE A 152 -27.25 21.70 -15.60
C PHE A 152 -28.00 20.39 -15.36
N GLY A 153 -27.28 19.40 -14.85
CA GLY A 153 -27.82 18.12 -14.40
C GLY A 153 -27.38 17.80 -12.98
N LEU A 154 -28.20 17.03 -12.28
CA LEU A 154 -27.90 16.48 -10.97
C LEU A 154 -27.85 14.95 -11.03
N TYR A 155 -26.66 14.41 -10.77
CA TYR A 155 -26.36 13.00 -10.84
C TYR A 155 -26.40 12.37 -9.44
N CYS A 156 -27.31 11.43 -9.22
CA CYS A 156 -27.56 10.83 -7.90
C CYS A 156 -26.55 9.74 -7.49
N ASN A 157 -25.46 9.55 -8.24
CA ASN A 157 -24.50 8.48 -8.01
C ASN A 157 -23.06 9.03 -7.88
N ILE A 158 -22.08 8.13 -7.83
CA ILE A 158 -20.68 8.41 -7.55
C ILE A 158 -19.87 8.23 -8.83
N ILE A 159 -18.76 8.94 -8.92
CA ILE A 159 -17.82 8.87 -10.05
C ILE A 159 -16.45 8.51 -9.49
N PRO A 160 -15.75 7.47 -9.96
CA PRO A 160 -14.41 7.18 -9.45
C PRO A 160 -13.40 8.22 -9.95
N VAL A 161 -12.36 8.51 -9.18
CA VAL A 161 -11.35 9.53 -9.56
C VAL A 161 -10.57 9.15 -10.82
N SER A 162 -10.55 7.86 -11.17
CA SER A 162 -10.07 7.34 -12.44
C SER A 162 -10.81 7.91 -13.66
N ARG A 163 -11.96 8.58 -13.48
CA ARG A 163 -12.76 9.16 -14.57
C ARG A 163 -12.61 10.68 -14.70
N ILE A 164 -11.71 11.26 -13.91
CA ILE A 164 -11.30 12.66 -14.07
C ILE A 164 -10.38 12.76 -15.30
N ILE A 165 -10.80 13.52 -16.30
CA ILE A 165 -10.02 13.77 -17.52
C ILE A 165 -8.99 14.86 -17.26
N ARG A 166 -9.40 15.93 -16.58
CA ARG A 166 -8.59 17.14 -16.34
C ARG A 166 -9.12 17.92 -15.14
N LEU A 167 -8.23 18.61 -14.46
CA LEU A 167 -8.55 19.61 -13.44
C LEU A 167 -8.10 20.97 -13.96
N TYR A 168 -9.03 21.92 -14.09
CA TYR A 168 -8.69 23.29 -14.50
C TYR A 168 -8.65 24.20 -13.30
N VAL A 169 -7.56 24.96 -13.16
CA VAL A 169 -7.35 25.96 -12.12
C VAL A 169 -7.02 27.31 -12.74
N HIS A 170 -7.25 28.39 -12.00
CA HIS A 170 -7.05 29.74 -12.52
C HIS A 170 -5.58 30.08 -12.81
N ASP A 171 -4.67 29.74 -11.90
CA ASP A 171 -3.26 30.13 -11.99
C ASP A 171 -2.30 29.05 -11.45
N ASN A 172 -1.01 29.24 -11.72
CA ASN A 172 0.07 28.35 -11.27
C ASN A 172 0.21 28.32 -9.74
N GLU A 173 -0.16 29.40 -9.04
CA GLU A 173 -0.11 29.44 -7.57
C GLU A 173 -1.13 28.46 -6.99
N THR A 174 -2.35 28.46 -7.52
CA THR A 174 -3.44 27.57 -7.15
C THR A 174 -3.07 26.12 -7.48
N LYS A 175 -2.52 25.85 -8.67
CA LYS A 175 -1.98 24.54 -9.05
C LYS A 175 -0.99 24.02 -8.00
N ARG A 176 0.03 24.81 -7.66
CA ARG A 176 1.07 24.44 -6.69
C ARG A 176 0.48 24.19 -5.30
N LYS A 177 -0.38 25.09 -4.81
CA LYS A 177 -1.03 24.93 -3.50
C LYS A 177 -1.87 23.66 -3.43
N THR A 178 -2.65 23.35 -4.46
CA THR A 178 -3.46 22.12 -4.50
C THR A 178 -2.59 20.87 -4.44
N LEU A 179 -1.47 20.83 -5.15
CA LEU A 179 -0.52 19.72 -5.10
C LEU A 179 0.15 19.59 -3.72
N ASP A 180 0.63 20.71 -3.16
CA ASP A 180 1.28 20.74 -1.85
C ASP A 180 0.30 20.32 -0.74
N ASP A 181 -0.92 20.86 -0.73
CA ASP A 181 -1.96 20.52 0.25
C ASP A 181 -2.36 19.05 0.15
N SER A 182 -2.43 18.49 -1.06
CA SER A 182 -2.73 17.06 -1.28
C SER A 182 -1.67 16.17 -0.63
N LEU A 183 -0.40 16.56 -0.71
CA LEU A 183 0.72 15.83 -0.11
C LEU A 183 0.78 16.00 1.41
N ILE A 184 0.59 17.22 1.92
CA ILE A 184 0.67 17.52 3.36
C ILE A 184 -0.48 16.89 4.14
N ARG A 185 -1.69 16.84 3.56
CA ARG A 185 -2.90 16.33 4.21
C ARG A 185 -3.17 14.85 3.97
N ASP A 186 -2.25 14.14 3.32
CA ASP A 186 -2.44 12.74 2.91
C ASP A 186 -3.72 12.51 2.10
N ALA A 187 -4.13 13.51 1.32
CA ALA A 187 -5.43 13.54 0.64
C ALA A 187 -5.45 12.77 -0.69
N GLY A 188 -4.49 11.89 -0.93
CA GLY A 188 -4.24 11.25 -2.22
C GLY A 188 -3.12 11.95 -3.01
N ILE A 189 -2.72 11.31 -4.10
CA ILE A 189 -1.69 11.81 -5.02
C ILE A 189 -2.41 12.28 -6.28
N ILE A 190 -2.24 13.54 -6.63
CA ILE A 190 -2.79 14.16 -7.84
C ILE A 190 -1.64 14.34 -8.83
N PRO A 191 -1.67 13.69 -10.03
CA PRO A 191 -0.66 13.93 -11.04
C PRO A 191 -0.63 15.40 -11.45
N ASP A 192 0.56 16.00 -11.51
CA ASP A 192 0.74 17.37 -12.01
C ASP A 192 0.16 17.55 -13.43
N THR A 193 0.30 16.51 -14.25
CA THR A 193 -0.19 16.43 -15.63
C THR A 193 -1.72 16.38 -15.74
N LEU A 194 -2.42 16.06 -14.65
CA LEU A 194 -3.88 16.11 -14.58
C LEU A 194 -4.38 17.57 -14.40
N ILE A 195 -3.54 18.47 -13.87
CA ILE A 195 -3.89 19.87 -13.61
C ILE A 195 -3.43 20.78 -14.75
N GLU A 196 -4.37 21.51 -15.32
CA GLU A 196 -4.17 22.54 -16.34
C GLU A 196 -4.49 23.92 -15.78
N VAL A 197 -3.65 24.89 -16.13
CA VAL A 197 -3.83 26.29 -15.74
C VAL A 197 -4.58 27.02 -16.86
N GLY A 198 -5.62 27.75 -16.49
CA GLY A 198 -6.56 28.39 -17.39
C GLY A 198 -7.77 27.49 -17.67
N PHE A 199 -8.96 28.08 -17.72
CA PHE A 199 -10.17 27.36 -18.10
C PHE A 199 -10.20 27.13 -19.62
N PRO A 200 -10.88 26.06 -20.09
CA PRO A 200 -11.06 25.84 -21.52
C PRO A 200 -11.68 27.05 -22.21
N THR A 201 -11.20 27.38 -23.41
CA THR A 201 -11.80 28.45 -24.23
C THR A 201 -13.22 28.07 -24.64
N ASN A 202 -14.14 29.04 -24.66
CA ASN A 202 -15.54 28.90 -25.10
C ASN A 202 -16.47 28.10 -24.15
N ILE A 203 -16.14 27.97 -22.86
CA ILE A 203 -17.14 27.48 -21.89
C ILE A 203 -18.04 28.64 -21.43
N ALA A 204 -19.34 28.39 -21.41
CA ALA A 204 -20.33 29.37 -20.96
C ALA A 204 -20.44 29.38 -19.43
N LYS A 205 -20.86 30.52 -18.87
CA LYS A 205 -21.30 30.59 -17.48
C LYS A 205 -22.69 29.98 -17.35
N VAL A 206 -22.86 29.05 -16.41
CA VAL A 206 -24.09 28.32 -16.14
C VAL A 206 -24.69 28.83 -14.83
N SER A 207 -25.94 29.29 -14.88
CA SER A 207 -26.73 29.54 -13.68
C SER A 207 -27.33 28.23 -13.17
N PHE A 208 -27.39 28.08 -11.85
CA PHE A 208 -28.03 26.93 -11.22
C PHE A 208 -28.88 27.38 -10.04
N VAL A 209 -29.87 26.56 -9.70
CA VAL A 209 -30.75 26.75 -8.56
C VAL A 209 -30.76 25.48 -7.71
N GLU A 210 -31.22 25.59 -6.48
CA GLU A 210 -31.48 24.41 -5.66
C GLU A 210 -32.53 23.53 -6.34
N PHE A 211 -32.20 22.24 -6.50
CA PHE A 211 -33.04 21.28 -7.19
C PHE A 211 -33.03 19.96 -6.44
N ASN A 212 -34.19 19.62 -5.87
CA ASN A 212 -34.35 18.44 -5.05
C ASN A 212 -34.63 17.20 -5.90
N ILE A 213 -33.91 16.12 -5.61
CA ILE A 213 -34.02 14.82 -6.28
C ILE A 213 -34.14 13.71 -5.24
N THR A 214 -34.83 12.63 -5.61
CA THR A 214 -34.88 11.43 -4.78
C THR A 214 -33.51 10.76 -4.81
N THR A 215 -32.91 10.56 -3.64
CA THR A 215 -31.56 10.00 -3.56
C THR A 215 -31.56 8.53 -3.16
N GLN A 216 -30.68 7.76 -3.78
CA GLN A 216 -30.29 6.46 -3.25
C GLN A 216 -29.39 6.63 -2.03
N ASN A 217 -29.46 5.71 -1.06
CA ASN A 217 -28.47 5.63 0.00
C ASN A 217 -27.26 4.82 -0.49
N LEU A 218 -26.11 5.49 -0.63
CA LEU A 218 -24.84 4.93 -1.09
C LEU A 218 -23.80 4.76 0.03
N GLU A 219 -24.15 5.02 1.29
CA GLU A 219 -23.20 5.05 2.41
C GLU A 219 -22.47 3.71 2.59
N SER A 220 -23.21 2.60 2.53
CA SER A 220 -22.62 1.26 2.67
C SER A 220 -21.72 0.90 1.50
N GLN A 221 -22.06 1.31 0.27
CA GLN A 221 -21.18 1.13 -0.90
C GLN A 221 -19.92 1.99 -0.79
N ILE A 222 -20.02 3.25 -0.36
CA ILE A 222 -18.86 4.13 -0.16
C ILE A 222 -17.88 3.51 0.85
N ILE A 223 -18.40 3.03 1.99
CA ILE A 223 -17.61 2.34 3.01
C ILE A 223 -16.94 1.09 2.43
N LYS A 224 -17.68 0.29 1.66
CA LYS A 224 -17.15 -0.92 1.04
C LYS A 224 -16.03 -0.61 0.04
N PHE A 225 -16.22 0.41 -0.81
CA PHE A 225 -15.23 0.88 -1.76
C PHE A 225 -13.95 1.34 -1.06
N ASP A 226 -14.08 2.19 -0.04
CA ASP A 226 -12.97 2.66 0.80
C ASP A 226 -12.16 1.51 1.42
N LYS A 227 -12.84 0.49 1.97
CA LYS A 227 -12.18 -0.66 2.60
C LYS A 227 -11.43 -1.54 1.59
N ILE A 228 -12.05 -1.86 0.46
CA ILE A 228 -11.41 -2.70 -0.57
C ILE A 228 -10.18 -1.98 -1.15
N LEU A 229 -10.33 -0.70 -1.49
CA LEU A 229 -9.24 0.10 -2.04
C LEU A 229 -8.10 0.28 -1.04
N GLY A 230 -8.44 0.44 0.25
CA GLY A 230 -7.48 0.50 1.35
C GLY A 230 -6.65 -0.77 1.49
N LEU A 231 -7.26 -1.94 1.38
CA LEU A 231 -6.54 -3.22 1.40
C LEU A 231 -5.53 -3.30 0.25
N ILE A 232 -5.97 -3.04 -0.98
CA ILE A 232 -5.12 -3.23 -2.17
C ILE A 232 -3.94 -2.26 -2.17
N ALA A 233 -4.19 -0.98 -1.89
CA ALA A 233 -3.18 0.06 -1.74
C ALA A 233 -2.23 -0.24 -0.58
N GLY A 234 -2.80 -0.57 0.58
CA GLY A 234 -2.06 -0.76 1.82
C GLY A 234 -1.14 -1.97 1.81
N ALA A 235 -1.56 -3.07 1.19
CA ALA A 235 -0.77 -4.30 1.09
C ALA A 235 0.39 -4.21 0.07
N ARG A 236 0.37 -3.22 -0.84
CA ARG A 236 1.29 -3.14 -1.99
C ARG A 236 2.76 -3.20 -1.59
N ASN A 237 3.11 -2.50 -0.52
CA ASN A 237 4.49 -2.33 -0.08
C ASN A 237 4.96 -3.38 0.93
N PHE A 238 4.21 -4.47 1.16
CA PHE A 238 4.54 -5.46 2.18
C PHE A 238 5.97 -6.03 2.03
N ASN A 239 6.36 -6.45 0.81
CA ASN A 239 7.71 -6.97 0.57
C ASN A 239 8.80 -5.91 0.69
N LEU A 240 8.47 -4.64 0.43
CA LEU A 240 9.40 -3.53 0.62
C LEU A 240 9.67 -3.29 2.11
N LEU A 241 8.63 -3.27 2.93
CA LEU A 241 8.72 -3.09 4.39
C LEU A 241 9.45 -4.26 5.07
N THR A 242 9.33 -5.47 4.52
CA THR A 242 9.87 -6.70 5.12
C THR A 242 11.16 -7.20 4.46
N TYR A 243 11.73 -6.43 3.53
CA TYR A 243 12.89 -6.85 2.74
C TYR A 243 14.09 -7.26 3.62
N ASN A 244 14.42 -6.46 4.64
CA ASN A 244 15.60 -6.72 5.48
C ASN A 244 15.51 -8.04 6.25
N GLN A 245 14.30 -8.55 6.48
CA GLN A 245 14.07 -9.79 7.20
C GLN A 245 13.94 -10.98 6.27
N THR A 246 13.32 -10.78 5.10
CA THR A 246 12.95 -11.86 4.18
C THR A 246 13.96 -12.04 3.04
N GLY A 247 14.73 -11.00 2.71
CA GLY A 247 15.57 -10.94 1.51
C GLY A 247 14.75 -10.94 0.21
N LYS A 248 13.44 -10.68 0.27
CA LYS A 248 12.53 -10.71 -0.89
C LYS A 248 12.03 -9.31 -1.19
N PHE A 249 12.47 -8.76 -2.32
CA PHE A 249 12.00 -7.48 -2.82
C PHE A 249 10.95 -7.71 -3.91
N LYS A 250 9.80 -7.04 -3.78
CA LYS A 250 8.80 -6.93 -4.84
C LYS A 250 8.28 -5.50 -4.89
N THR A 251 8.07 -4.94 -6.08
CA THR A 251 7.43 -3.61 -6.22
C THR A 251 5.95 -3.64 -5.92
N ILE A 252 5.31 -4.80 -6.12
CA ILE A 252 3.91 -5.06 -5.79
C ILE A 252 3.87 -6.40 -5.05
N SER A 253 3.18 -6.43 -3.92
CA SER A 253 3.05 -7.65 -3.12
C SER A 253 2.12 -8.67 -3.78
N ASP A 254 2.31 -9.95 -3.45
CA ASP A 254 1.49 -11.01 -4.01
C ASP A 254 0.04 -10.87 -3.53
N HIS A 255 -0.17 -10.46 -2.28
CA HIS A 255 -1.52 -10.33 -1.74
C HIS A 255 -2.29 -9.13 -2.27
N SER A 256 -1.62 -8.06 -2.74
CA SER A 256 -2.29 -7.03 -3.53
C SER A 256 -2.80 -7.60 -4.87
N LEU A 257 -2.03 -8.46 -5.52
CA LEU A 257 -2.45 -9.12 -6.76
C LEU A 257 -3.53 -10.19 -6.52
N TYR A 258 -3.41 -11.01 -5.48
CA TYR A 258 -4.45 -11.97 -5.09
C TYR A 258 -5.78 -11.28 -4.73
N ALA A 259 -5.70 -10.11 -4.08
CA ALA A 259 -6.87 -9.29 -3.82
C ALA A 259 -7.53 -8.83 -5.11
N MET A 260 -6.75 -8.32 -6.07
CA MET A 260 -7.28 -7.97 -7.40
C MET A 260 -7.87 -9.17 -8.13
N GLN A 261 -7.23 -10.34 -8.04
CA GLN A 261 -7.73 -11.60 -8.60
C GLN A 261 -9.01 -12.09 -7.93
N GLY A 262 -9.32 -11.65 -6.71
CA GLY A 262 -10.62 -11.86 -6.07
C GLY A 262 -11.75 -11.04 -6.70
N ILE A 263 -11.43 -10.02 -7.49
CA ILE A 263 -12.36 -9.15 -8.22
C ILE A 263 -12.39 -9.53 -9.71
N ASP A 264 -11.21 -9.63 -10.32
CA ASP A 264 -10.98 -10.01 -11.73
C ASP A 264 -9.89 -11.07 -11.78
N GLU A 265 -10.29 -12.33 -12.00
CA GLU A 265 -9.41 -13.51 -11.98
C GLU A 265 -8.26 -13.41 -13.00
N THR A 266 -8.37 -12.55 -14.02
CA THR A 266 -7.34 -12.37 -15.05
C THR A 266 -6.26 -11.36 -14.66
N PHE A 267 -6.47 -10.57 -13.60
CA PHE A 267 -5.58 -9.47 -13.23
C PHE A 267 -4.21 -9.98 -12.77
N GLY A 268 -3.14 -9.65 -13.50
CA GLY A 268 -1.76 -10.00 -13.13
C GLY A 268 -1.47 -11.51 -13.06
N ILE A 269 -2.23 -12.32 -13.79
CA ILE A 269 -2.10 -13.79 -13.81
C ILE A 269 -0.72 -14.26 -14.29
N GLU A 270 -0.04 -13.43 -15.07
CA GLU A 270 1.33 -13.63 -15.54
C GLU A 270 2.39 -13.54 -14.42
N ILE A 271 2.02 -13.00 -13.25
CA ILE A 271 2.92 -12.79 -12.11
C ILE A 271 2.67 -13.81 -11.01
N VAL A 272 1.41 -13.94 -10.61
CA VAL A 272 0.97 -14.85 -9.56
C VAL A 272 -0.22 -15.67 -10.05
N ASN A 273 -0.16 -16.98 -9.81
CA ASN A 273 -1.29 -17.86 -10.00
C ASN A 273 -2.08 -17.91 -8.68
N SER A 274 -3.32 -17.39 -8.71
CA SER A 274 -4.17 -17.25 -7.52
C SER A 274 -4.44 -18.56 -6.80
N GLY A 275 -4.59 -19.69 -7.50
CA GLY A 275 -5.08 -20.93 -6.91
C GLY A 275 -6.29 -20.67 -5.99
N HIS A 276 -6.16 -21.01 -4.69
CA HIS A 276 -7.16 -20.72 -3.65
C HIS A 276 -6.84 -19.46 -2.81
N PHE A 277 -5.75 -18.74 -3.08
CA PHE A 277 -5.34 -17.57 -2.32
C PHE A 277 -6.28 -16.38 -2.53
N SER A 278 -6.80 -16.19 -3.75
CA SER A 278 -7.78 -15.14 -4.08
C SER A 278 -9.15 -15.36 -3.43
N ASP A 279 -9.51 -16.61 -3.10
CA ASP A 279 -10.79 -16.94 -2.47
C ASP A 279 -10.97 -16.21 -1.13
N TYR A 280 -9.89 -16.07 -0.35
CA TYR A 280 -9.89 -15.30 0.91
C TYR A 280 -10.39 -13.87 0.69
N TYR A 281 -9.86 -13.20 -0.34
CA TYR A 281 -10.20 -11.82 -0.67
C TYR A 281 -11.58 -11.71 -1.29
N LYS A 282 -11.92 -12.64 -2.18
CA LYS A 282 -13.27 -12.74 -2.77
C LYS A 282 -14.32 -12.80 -1.66
N TRP A 283 -14.16 -13.70 -0.68
CA TRP A 283 -15.08 -13.81 0.46
C TRP A 283 -15.13 -12.57 1.32
N LEU A 284 -13.99 -11.93 1.59
CA LEU A 284 -13.93 -10.67 2.34
C LEU A 284 -14.70 -9.54 1.62
N PHE A 285 -14.55 -9.43 0.30
CA PHE A 285 -15.16 -8.37 -0.49
C PHE A 285 -16.65 -8.59 -0.76
N THR A 286 -17.09 -9.82 -0.95
CA THR A 286 -18.49 -10.13 -1.28
C THR A 286 -19.32 -10.51 -0.05
N ASN A 287 -18.69 -10.67 1.12
CA ASN A 287 -19.29 -11.25 2.31
C ASN A 287 -19.89 -12.65 2.04
N SER A 288 -19.27 -13.41 1.13
CA SER A 288 -19.71 -14.75 0.71
C SER A 288 -18.84 -15.87 1.31
N CYS A 289 -18.35 -15.67 2.54
CA CYS A 289 -17.54 -16.68 3.21
C CYS A 289 -18.34 -17.98 3.41
N PRO A 290 -17.80 -19.15 3.02
CA PRO A 290 -18.42 -20.44 3.26
C PRO A 290 -18.76 -20.67 4.74
N SER A 291 -19.90 -21.32 5.01
CA SER A 291 -20.41 -21.55 6.37
C SER A 291 -19.57 -22.53 7.18
N ASP A 292 -18.76 -23.36 6.53
CA ASP A 292 -17.77 -24.26 7.15
C ASP A 292 -16.52 -23.51 7.64
N ARG A 293 -16.45 -22.19 7.44
CA ARG A 293 -15.35 -21.32 7.91
C ARG A 293 -15.85 -20.24 8.89
N PRO A 294 -16.46 -20.62 10.02
CA PRO A 294 -17.15 -19.69 10.93
C PRO A 294 -16.22 -18.60 11.50
N LEU A 295 -14.95 -18.92 11.78
CA LEU A 295 -13.99 -17.93 12.30
C LEU A 295 -13.66 -16.83 11.28
N LEU A 296 -13.49 -17.18 10.00
CA LEU A 296 -13.27 -16.19 8.95
C LEU A 296 -14.54 -15.38 8.68
N GLN A 297 -15.70 -16.03 8.69
CA GLN A 297 -16.98 -15.33 8.53
C GLN A 297 -17.19 -14.27 9.62
N TRP A 298 -16.88 -14.61 10.88
CA TRP A 298 -16.93 -13.66 11.99
C TRP A 298 -15.96 -12.49 11.76
N LEU A 299 -14.70 -12.79 11.41
CA LEU A 299 -13.68 -11.76 11.16
C LEU A 299 -14.10 -10.81 10.06
N PHE A 300 -14.55 -11.34 8.92
CA PHE A 300 -14.97 -10.54 7.78
C PHE A 300 -16.14 -9.63 8.14
N LYS A 301 -17.14 -10.14 8.85
CA LYS A 301 -18.24 -9.32 9.37
C LYS A 301 -17.74 -8.22 10.31
N ARG A 302 -16.78 -8.55 11.20
CA ARG A 302 -16.28 -7.61 12.21
C ARG A 302 -15.44 -6.47 11.62
N VAL A 303 -14.63 -6.71 10.60
CA VAL A 303 -13.77 -5.68 9.98
C VAL A 303 -14.52 -4.64 9.17
N TYR A 304 -15.80 -4.88 8.83
CA TYR A 304 -16.67 -3.85 8.28
C TYR A 304 -17.07 -2.79 9.31
N ASN A 305 -17.01 -3.09 10.61
CA ASN A 305 -17.25 -2.11 11.67
C ASN A 305 -15.99 -1.26 11.93
N TYR A 306 -16.11 0.06 11.88
CA TYR A 306 -15.01 1.02 12.10
C TYR A 306 -14.57 1.14 13.57
N THR A 307 -15.25 0.50 14.51
CA THR A 307 -14.84 0.52 15.92
C THR A 307 -13.60 -0.33 16.16
N ASN A 308 -12.74 0.17 17.06
CA ASN A 308 -11.52 -0.51 17.50
C ASN A 308 -11.78 -1.93 18.01
N PHE A 309 -10.80 -2.82 17.86
CA PHE A 309 -10.87 -4.16 18.46
C PHE A 309 -10.62 -4.12 19.97
N THR A 310 -11.49 -4.79 20.72
CA THR A 310 -11.59 -4.71 22.18
C THR A 310 -11.46 -6.08 22.87
N ASP A 311 -11.50 -6.08 24.20
CA ASP A 311 -11.55 -7.32 24.98
C ASP A 311 -12.91 -8.03 24.85
N SER A 312 -13.99 -7.30 24.52
CA SER A 312 -15.28 -7.90 24.18
C SER A 312 -15.16 -8.76 22.92
N ASP A 313 -14.52 -8.23 21.88
CA ASP A 313 -14.24 -8.96 20.64
C ASP A 313 -13.38 -10.20 20.90
N THR A 314 -12.46 -10.11 21.86
CA THR A 314 -11.59 -11.24 22.28
C THR A 314 -12.40 -12.35 22.93
N SER A 315 -13.33 -12.02 23.81
CA SER A 315 -14.20 -13.01 24.45
C SER A 315 -15.20 -13.62 23.46
N GLU A 316 -15.78 -12.83 22.56
CA GLU A 316 -16.69 -13.35 21.53
C GLU A 316 -15.98 -14.33 20.58
N PHE A 317 -14.77 -13.97 20.13
CA PHE A 317 -13.98 -14.83 19.24
C PHE A 317 -13.49 -16.11 19.93
N GLU A 318 -13.14 -16.05 21.22
CA GLU A 318 -12.80 -17.24 22.03
C GLU A 318 -13.99 -18.18 22.16
N SER A 319 -15.17 -17.67 22.54
CA SER A 319 -16.39 -18.48 22.63
C SER A 319 -16.74 -19.13 21.29
N LEU A 320 -16.55 -18.42 20.18
CA LEU A 320 -16.75 -19.00 18.85
C LEU A 320 -15.77 -20.15 18.56
N CYS A 321 -14.50 -20.02 18.96
CA CYS A 321 -13.51 -21.09 18.82
C CYS A 321 -13.91 -22.35 19.60
N GLU A 322 -14.47 -22.18 20.81
CA GLU A 322 -14.96 -23.28 21.66
C GLU A 322 -16.20 -23.95 21.05
N ILE A 323 -17.22 -23.18 20.67
CA ILE A 323 -18.49 -23.72 20.11
C ILE A 323 -18.24 -24.50 18.82
N THR A 324 -17.31 -24.03 17.98
CA THR A 324 -17.02 -24.63 16.68
C THR A 324 -16.01 -25.77 16.75
N ASN A 325 -15.45 -26.06 17.93
CA ASN A 325 -14.36 -27.02 18.11
C ASN A 325 -13.21 -26.81 17.10
N SER A 326 -12.84 -25.54 16.86
CA SER A 326 -11.91 -25.17 15.79
C SER A 326 -10.45 -25.62 16.02
N PHE A 327 -10.11 -26.05 17.23
CA PHE A 327 -8.73 -26.37 17.66
C PHE A 327 -8.68 -27.65 18.51
N LEU A 328 -9.29 -28.73 18.01
CA LEU A 328 -9.29 -30.04 18.68
C LEU A 328 -7.86 -30.52 18.98
N GLY A 329 -7.58 -30.83 20.25
CA GLY A 329 -6.28 -31.28 20.73
C GLY A 329 -5.27 -30.15 21.03
N GLU A 330 -5.63 -28.89 20.75
CA GLU A 330 -4.80 -27.70 21.01
C GLU A 330 -5.48 -26.70 21.97
N GLU A 331 -6.57 -27.10 22.63
CA GLU A 331 -7.48 -26.21 23.37
C GLU A 331 -6.77 -25.45 24.50
N LYS A 332 -5.84 -26.11 25.19
CA LYS A 332 -5.04 -25.47 26.26
C LYS A 332 -4.16 -24.34 25.71
N GLN A 333 -3.50 -24.57 24.57
CA GLN A 333 -2.64 -23.56 23.95
C GLN A 333 -3.47 -22.37 23.46
N VAL A 334 -4.66 -22.62 22.93
CA VAL A 334 -5.60 -21.58 22.50
C VAL A 334 -6.07 -20.73 23.69
N LYS A 335 -6.38 -21.34 24.83
CA LYS A 335 -6.71 -20.60 26.07
C LYS A 335 -5.56 -19.72 26.55
N ASP A 336 -4.33 -20.23 26.49
CA ASP A 336 -3.13 -19.45 26.83
C ASP A 336 -2.93 -18.26 25.86
N ILE A 337 -3.22 -18.46 24.56
CA ILE A 337 -3.20 -17.39 23.54
C ILE A 337 -4.23 -16.30 23.87
N PHE A 338 -5.49 -16.65 24.15
CA PHE A 338 -6.52 -15.66 24.50
C PHE A 338 -6.24 -14.94 25.82
N SER A 339 -5.66 -15.64 26.80
CA SER A 339 -5.17 -15.02 28.04
C SER A 339 -4.09 -13.96 27.75
N ALA A 340 -3.14 -14.27 26.87
CA ALA A 340 -2.11 -13.33 26.45
C ALA A 340 -2.70 -12.14 25.64
N LEU A 341 -3.72 -12.37 24.80
CA LEU A 341 -4.37 -11.30 24.02
C LEU A 341 -5.14 -10.28 24.87
N ARG A 342 -5.63 -10.68 26.06
CA ARG A 342 -6.27 -9.75 27.00
C ARG A 342 -5.25 -8.82 27.66
N LYS A 343 -4.06 -9.34 27.96
CA LYS A 343 -2.99 -8.61 28.65
C LYS A 343 -2.16 -7.77 27.69
N SER A 344 -2.24 -6.44 27.80
CA SER A 344 -1.57 -5.48 26.91
C SER A 344 -0.08 -5.77 26.61
N LEU A 345 0.69 -6.15 27.64
CA LEU A 345 2.13 -6.42 27.51
C LEU A 345 2.46 -7.79 26.88
N GLU A 346 1.52 -8.74 26.91
CA GLU A 346 1.73 -10.10 26.41
C GLU A 346 1.14 -10.34 25.02
N ARG A 347 0.30 -9.42 24.50
CA ARG A 347 -0.42 -9.64 23.23
C ARG A 347 0.48 -9.94 22.04
N LYS A 348 1.67 -9.32 21.97
CA LYS A 348 2.64 -9.61 20.90
C LYS A 348 3.19 -11.04 20.97
N LYS A 349 3.32 -11.62 22.16
CA LYS A 349 3.76 -13.02 22.35
C LYS A 349 2.74 -14.02 21.83
N ALA A 350 1.45 -13.67 21.85
CA ALA A 350 0.38 -14.50 21.34
C ALA A 350 0.59 -14.87 19.86
N MET A 351 1.11 -13.95 19.05
CA MET A 351 1.38 -14.18 17.62
C MET A 351 2.39 -15.32 17.41
N ASN A 352 3.45 -15.39 18.22
CA ASN A 352 4.47 -16.43 18.14
C ASN A 352 3.90 -17.79 18.55
N ASN A 353 2.99 -17.83 19.53
CA ASN A 353 2.36 -19.06 19.97
C ASN A 353 1.41 -19.63 18.92
N ILE A 354 0.72 -18.76 18.17
CA ILE A 354 -0.17 -19.18 17.07
C ILE A 354 0.62 -19.86 15.95
N GLU A 355 1.86 -19.46 15.69
CA GLU A 355 2.73 -20.11 14.68
C GLU A 355 3.04 -21.58 15.01
N LEU A 356 2.97 -21.96 16.29
CA LEU A 356 3.26 -23.32 16.75
C LEU A 356 2.05 -24.27 16.59
N LEU A 357 0.86 -23.72 16.35
CA LEU A 357 -0.37 -24.49 16.17
C LEU A 357 -0.37 -25.21 14.81
N GLN A 358 -0.79 -26.47 14.81
CA GLN A 358 -0.94 -27.30 13.63
C GLN A 358 -2.31 -27.17 12.97
N SER A 359 -3.29 -26.58 13.66
CA SER A 359 -4.65 -26.40 13.13
C SER A 359 -4.71 -25.65 11.79
N LYS A 360 -5.67 -26.06 10.94
CA LYS A 360 -6.03 -25.33 9.71
C LYS A 360 -6.64 -23.94 10.00
N ASN A 361 -7.14 -23.74 11.22
CA ASN A 361 -7.77 -22.50 11.67
C ASN A 361 -6.77 -21.45 12.19
N SER A 362 -5.47 -21.78 12.23
CA SER A 362 -4.43 -20.86 12.71
C SER A 362 -4.35 -19.55 11.92
N LEU A 363 -4.70 -19.54 10.63
CA LEU A 363 -4.79 -18.30 9.85
C LEU A 363 -5.81 -17.33 10.45
N ALA A 364 -7.03 -17.80 10.75
CA ALA A 364 -8.08 -16.95 11.29
C ALA A 364 -7.69 -16.39 12.66
N LEU A 365 -7.14 -17.24 13.54
CA LEU A 365 -6.67 -16.80 14.85
C LEU A 365 -5.49 -15.81 14.75
N TYR A 366 -4.58 -16.01 13.80
CA TYR A 366 -3.47 -15.07 13.56
C TYR A 366 -3.99 -13.71 13.07
N VAL A 367 -4.91 -13.69 12.11
CA VAL A 367 -5.53 -12.44 11.62
C VAL A 367 -6.28 -11.74 12.75
N PHE A 368 -7.05 -12.47 13.56
CA PHE A 368 -7.71 -11.93 14.75
C PHE A 368 -6.71 -11.28 15.71
N ALA A 369 -5.66 -12.00 16.10
CA ALA A 369 -4.66 -11.53 17.03
C ALA A 369 -3.92 -10.28 16.51
N TYR A 370 -3.66 -10.22 15.20
CA TYR A 370 -3.07 -9.04 14.56
C TYR A 370 -4.02 -7.84 14.62
N LEU A 371 -5.31 -8.01 14.27
CA LEU A 371 -6.34 -6.97 14.38
C LEU A 371 -6.55 -6.53 15.83
N ARG A 372 -6.46 -7.45 16.80
CA ARG A 372 -6.56 -7.11 18.21
C ARG A 372 -5.41 -6.21 18.69
N ASN A 373 -4.22 -6.41 18.13
CA ASN A 373 -3.04 -5.60 18.45
C ASN A 373 -3.05 -4.23 17.78
N PHE A 374 -3.56 -4.16 16.56
CA PHE A 374 -3.30 -3.05 15.65
C PHE A 374 -4.55 -2.37 15.07
N GLY A 375 -5.72 -2.99 15.18
CA GLY A 375 -7.01 -2.48 14.70
C GLY A 375 -7.55 -1.35 15.57
N THR A 376 -6.85 -0.22 15.55
CA THR A 376 -7.24 1.03 16.21
C THR A 376 -7.18 2.19 15.23
N SER A 377 -8.25 2.98 15.14
CA SER A 377 -8.33 4.14 14.23
C SER A 377 -7.41 5.30 14.63
N GLN A 378 -6.85 5.27 15.84
CA GLN A 378 -6.02 6.35 16.37
C GLN A 378 -4.60 6.37 15.78
N ASN A 379 -4.09 5.21 15.35
CA ASN A 379 -2.71 5.11 14.89
C ASN A 379 -2.57 4.05 13.77
N PRO A 380 -3.08 4.32 12.56
CA PRO A 380 -3.03 3.39 11.44
C PRO A 380 -1.60 3.09 10.94
N GLU A 381 -0.61 3.88 11.38
CA GLU A 381 0.80 3.79 10.94
C GLU A 381 1.65 2.87 11.83
N LEU A 382 1.28 2.73 13.11
CA LEU A 382 1.96 1.83 14.04
C LEU A 382 2.25 0.41 13.47
N PRO A 383 1.30 -0.25 12.78
CA PRO A 383 1.51 -1.60 12.28
C PRO A 383 2.60 -1.64 11.20
N ARG A 384 2.77 -0.57 10.41
CA ARG A 384 3.80 -0.45 9.37
C ARG A 384 5.19 -0.36 9.99
N VAL A 385 5.34 0.47 11.03
CA VAL A 385 6.59 0.61 11.79
C VAL A 385 6.96 -0.70 12.49
N GLU A 386 5.97 -1.37 13.09
CA GLU A 386 6.18 -2.64 13.78
C GLU A 386 6.51 -3.78 12.81
N LEU A 387 5.93 -3.78 11.61
CA LEU A 387 6.17 -4.81 10.59
C LEU A 387 7.67 -4.93 10.26
N VAL A 388 8.38 -3.79 10.19
CA VAL A 388 9.83 -3.70 9.91
C VAL A 388 10.69 -4.38 10.99
N ASN A 389 10.17 -4.57 12.20
CA ASN A 389 10.88 -5.21 13.31
C ASN A 389 10.27 -6.57 13.73
N SER A 390 9.09 -6.92 13.21
CA SER A 390 8.37 -8.14 13.56
C SER A 390 8.86 -9.36 12.78
N ARG A 391 8.66 -10.56 13.33
CA ARG A 391 8.92 -11.81 12.58
C ARG A 391 7.83 -12.01 11.52
N ILE A 392 8.25 -12.26 10.29
CA ILE A 392 7.33 -12.52 9.17
C ILE A 392 7.15 -14.02 8.97
N ASN A 393 5.90 -14.42 8.80
CA ASN A 393 5.49 -15.78 8.54
C ASN A 393 4.45 -15.84 7.40
N LYS A 394 3.94 -17.03 7.12
CA LYS A 394 2.97 -17.31 6.05
C LYS A 394 1.59 -16.62 6.19
N PHE A 395 1.25 -16.11 7.36
CA PHE A 395 -0.01 -15.43 7.66
C PHE A 395 0.13 -13.90 7.75
N SER A 396 1.36 -13.38 7.87
CA SER A 396 1.62 -11.96 8.11
C SER A 396 1.03 -11.06 7.02
N GLU A 397 1.13 -11.46 5.76
CA GLU A 397 0.64 -10.65 4.64
C GLU A 397 -0.90 -10.64 4.56
N TYR A 398 -1.58 -11.76 4.88
CA TYR A 398 -3.03 -11.80 5.06
C TYR A 398 -3.49 -10.85 6.18
N ALA A 399 -2.84 -10.94 7.35
CA ALA A 399 -3.18 -10.12 8.49
C ALA A 399 -2.95 -8.63 8.23
N PHE A 400 -1.85 -8.29 7.55
CA PHE A 400 -1.55 -6.92 7.14
C PHE A 400 -2.55 -6.41 6.10
N ALA A 401 -2.91 -7.20 5.09
CA ALA A 401 -3.93 -6.83 4.11
C ALA A 401 -5.30 -6.59 4.78
N THR A 402 -5.75 -7.50 5.64
CA THR A 402 -7.04 -7.38 6.35
C THR A 402 -7.05 -6.21 7.34
N LEU A 403 -5.91 -5.85 7.93
CA LEU A 403 -5.81 -4.64 8.72
C LEU A 403 -5.95 -3.36 7.87
N ASN A 404 -5.34 -3.31 6.69
CA ASN A 404 -5.53 -2.18 5.77
C ASN A 404 -6.98 -2.12 5.22
N PHE A 405 -7.67 -3.26 5.11
CA PHE A 405 -9.12 -3.29 4.88
C PHE A 405 -9.92 -2.66 6.03
N PHE A 406 -9.53 -2.93 7.28
CA PHE A 406 -10.17 -2.35 8.45
C PHE A 406 -10.03 -0.82 8.45
N PHE A 407 -8.83 -0.28 8.18
CA PHE A 407 -8.59 1.16 8.12
C PHE A 407 -9.30 1.85 6.96
N GLY A 408 -9.30 1.22 5.78
CA GLY A 408 -9.80 1.83 4.55
C GLY A 408 -8.83 2.85 3.94
N TYR A 409 -9.07 3.19 2.68
CA TYR A 409 -8.20 4.02 1.85
C TYR A 409 -8.06 5.45 2.39
N LYS A 410 -9.15 6.04 2.90
CA LYS A 410 -9.16 7.40 3.47
C LYS A 410 -8.18 7.59 4.62
N GLN A 411 -7.94 6.55 5.43
CA GLN A 411 -7.05 6.60 6.59
C GLN A 411 -5.58 6.35 6.25
N LEU A 412 -5.28 5.86 5.03
CA LEU A 412 -3.90 5.62 4.62
C LEU A 412 -3.18 6.94 4.34
N ARG A 413 -1.89 7.00 4.66
CA ARG A 413 -0.99 8.03 4.16
C ARG A 413 -0.77 7.92 2.67
N ASN A 414 -0.30 9.01 2.05
CA ASN A 414 0.10 9.01 0.65
C ASN A 414 1.30 8.11 0.36
N SER A 415 2.26 8.07 1.30
CA SER A 415 3.53 7.36 1.14
C SER A 415 4.01 6.79 2.46
N GLU A 416 4.86 5.77 2.38
CA GLU A 416 5.60 5.25 3.54
C GLU A 416 6.56 6.31 4.10
N ASP A 417 6.84 6.21 5.40
CA ASP A 417 7.98 6.88 5.99
C ASP A 417 9.30 6.27 5.45
N ARG A 418 10.43 6.99 5.60
CA ARG A 418 11.71 6.61 4.97
C ARG A 418 12.07 5.14 5.24
N ILE A 419 12.02 4.32 4.19
CA ILE A 419 12.38 2.90 4.26
C ILE A 419 13.88 2.73 4.05
N LEU A 420 14.53 2.05 5.00
CA LEU A 420 15.95 1.72 4.92
C LEU A 420 16.11 0.26 4.49
N ILE A 421 16.55 0.02 3.25
CA ILE A 421 17.05 -1.28 2.82
C ILE A 421 18.51 -1.41 3.24
N SER A 422 18.89 -2.46 3.98
CA SER A 422 20.28 -2.66 4.42
C SER A 422 21.21 -3.12 3.29
N ASP A 423 20.68 -3.77 2.26
CA ASP A 423 21.49 -4.32 1.17
C ASP A 423 21.87 -3.26 0.11
N ASP A 424 23.14 -2.88 0.10
CA ASP A 424 23.67 -1.87 -0.82
C ASP A 424 23.64 -2.31 -2.29
N THR A 425 23.62 -3.61 -2.56
CA THR A 425 23.49 -4.13 -3.92
C THR A 425 22.12 -3.78 -4.51
N ILE A 426 21.06 -4.00 -3.72
CA ILE A 426 19.69 -3.66 -4.11
C ILE A 426 19.51 -2.15 -4.26
N LYS A 427 20.03 -1.35 -3.32
CA LYS A 427 19.96 0.12 -3.42
C LYS A 427 20.59 0.67 -4.69
N LYS A 428 21.68 0.05 -5.17
CA LYS A 428 22.36 0.47 -6.40
C LYS A 428 21.64 -0.02 -7.66
N ALA A 429 21.07 -1.22 -7.60
CA ALA A 429 20.44 -1.85 -8.75
C ALA A 429 19.00 -1.36 -9.01
N ILE A 430 18.25 -1.03 -7.95
CA ILE A 430 16.88 -0.54 -8.04
C ILE A 430 16.83 0.86 -7.44
N LYS A 431 16.32 1.82 -8.22
CA LYS A 431 16.02 3.16 -7.73
C LYS A 431 14.77 3.13 -6.85
N ILE A 432 14.95 2.79 -5.58
CA ILE A 432 13.85 2.78 -4.62
C ILE A 432 13.55 4.23 -4.23
N PRO A 433 12.29 4.69 -4.38
CA PRO A 433 11.91 6.02 -3.95
C PRO A 433 12.12 6.18 -2.43
N ASN A 434 12.60 7.34 -1.99
CA ASN A 434 12.82 7.63 -0.56
C ASN A 434 11.53 7.54 0.27
N LYS A 435 10.38 7.83 -0.36
CA LYS A 435 9.03 7.71 0.18
C LYS A 435 8.18 6.93 -0.83
N PRO A 436 8.22 5.60 -0.79
CA PRO A 436 7.39 4.75 -1.64
C PRO A 436 5.92 5.09 -1.45
N THR A 437 5.18 5.21 -2.54
CA THR A 437 3.76 5.57 -2.48
C THR A 437 2.95 4.42 -1.89
N ILE A 438 1.90 4.74 -1.14
CA ILE A 438 0.89 3.78 -0.66
C ILE A 438 -0.38 3.95 -1.48
N LYS A 439 -0.87 5.21 -1.57
CA LYS A 439 -2.01 5.56 -2.40
C LYS A 439 -1.67 5.46 -3.90
N PHE A 440 -2.70 5.37 -4.72
CA PHE A 440 -2.56 5.29 -6.17
C PHE A 440 -2.13 6.64 -6.72
N GLU A 441 -1.17 6.63 -7.64
CA GLU A 441 -0.56 7.84 -8.18
C GLU A 441 -1.34 8.38 -9.39
N LEU A 442 -2.21 7.55 -9.99
CA LEU A 442 -2.94 7.86 -11.22
C LEU A 442 -1.99 8.20 -12.38
N SER A 443 -0.82 7.55 -12.41
CA SER A 443 0.23 7.78 -13.41
C SER A 443 0.35 6.64 -14.42
N THR A 444 -0.22 5.47 -14.12
CA THR A 444 -0.14 4.26 -14.95
C THR A 444 -1.51 3.62 -15.09
N GLU A 445 -1.73 2.89 -16.18
CA GLU A 445 -2.99 2.16 -16.43
C GLU A 445 -3.34 1.19 -15.29
N PHE A 446 -2.33 0.63 -14.61
CA PHE A 446 -2.47 -0.19 -13.42
C PHE A 446 -3.33 0.46 -12.33
N ASP A 447 -3.05 1.72 -11.99
CA ASP A 447 -3.78 2.44 -10.94
C ASP A 447 -5.25 2.65 -11.32
N TYR A 448 -5.50 3.03 -12.58
CA TYR A 448 -6.84 3.25 -13.12
C TYR A 448 -7.66 1.96 -13.12
N ARG A 449 -7.09 0.85 -13.61
CA ARG A 449 -7.77 -0.45 -13.64
C ARG A 449 -8.13 -0.95 -12.26
N ILE A 450 -7.28 -0.74 -11.25
CA ILE A 450 -7.61 -1.13 -9.88
C ILE A 450 -8.84 -0.36 -9.38
N ILE A 451 -8.80 0.98 -9.50
CA ILE A 451 -9.89 1.83 -9.03
C ILE A 451 -11.21 1.49 -9.74
N ASP A 452 -11.16 1.34 -11.06
CA ASP A 452 -12.34 0.99 -11.86
C ASP A 452 -12.88 -0.41 -11.54
N SER A 453 -12.03 -1.42 -11.38
CA SER A 453 -12.46 -2.78 -11.02
C SER A 453 -13.13 -2.83 -9.65
N VAL A 454 -12.57 -2.13 -8.66
CA VAL A 454 -13.18 -2.01 -7.32
C VAL A 454 -14.50 -1.24 -7.41
N PHE A 455 -14.54 -0.16 -8.20
CA PHE A 455 -15.75 0.63 -8.41
C PHE A 455 -16.86 -0.21 -9.04
N ASN A 456 -16.55 -0.95 -10.11
CA ASN A 456 -17.48 -1.82 -10.81
C ASN A 456 -18.05 -2.91 -9.89
N LEU A 457 -17.21 -3.52 -9.04
CA LEU A 457 -17.64 -4.52 -8.06
C LEU A 457 -18.63 -3.96 -7.04
N VAL A 458 -18.41 -2.73 -6.57
CA VAL A 458 -19.15 -2.15 -5.45
C VAL A 458 -20.44 -1.45 -5.90
N PHE A 459 -20.39 -0.73 -7.01
CA PHE A 459 -21.51 0.07 -7.50
C PHE A 459 -22.28 -0.59 -8.64
N GLY A 460 -21.78 -1.69 -9.21
CA GLY A 460 -22.46 -2.44 -10.28
C GLY A 460 -22.46 -1.72 -11.64
N ILE A 461 -21.75 -0.60 -11.76
CA ILE A 461 -21.56 0.12 -13.02
C ILE A 461 -20.47 -0.62 -13.80
N LYS A 462 -20.72 -1.00 -15.04
CA LYS A 462 -19.72 -1.68 -15.88
C LYS A 462 -18.92 -0.65 -16.65
N ILE A 463 -17.79 -0.24 -16.11
CA ILE A 463 -16.86 0.59 -16.86
C ILE A 463 -15.84 -0.32 -17.56
N THR A 464 -15.94 -0.42 -18.88
CA THR A 464 -15.15 -1.38 -19.69
C THR A 464 -14.00 -0.74 -20.45
N GLU A 465 -14.12 0.53 -20.82
CA GLU A 465 -13.08 1.26 -21.55
C GLU A 465 -12.33 2.20 -20.60
N LEU A 466 -11.00 2.17 -20.67
CA LEU A 466 -10.15 3.17 -20.02
C LEU A 466 -10.25 4.47 -20.81
N VAL A 467 -10.46 5.58 -20.11
CA VAL A 467 -10.38 6.89 -20.76
C VAL A 467 -8.95 7.08 -21.25
N LYS A 468 -8.79 7.59 -22.46
CA LYS A 468 -7.47 7.92 -23.01
C LYS A 468 -6.93 9.16 -22.29
N HIS A 469 -6.30 8.95 -21.15
CA HIS A 469 -5.70 9.97 -20.33
C HIS A 469 -4.33 10.40 -20.87
N LYS A 470 -4.09 11.71 -20.97
CA LYS A 470 -2.76 12.25 -21.32
C LYS A 470 -1.71 12.01 -20.23
N ASN A 471 -2.15 11.79 -18.99
CA ASN A 471 -1.29 11.57 -17.84
C ASN A 471 -0.93 10.08 -17.60
N ILE A 472 -1.56 9.15 -18.33
CA ILE A 472 -1.14 7.74 -18.28
C ILE A 472 0.20 7.63 -19.01
N SER A 473 1.19 7.18 -18.26
CA SER A 473 2.52 6.85 -18.75
C SER A 473 2.77 5.35 -18.60
N VAL A 474 3.63 4.82 -19.47
CA VAL A 474 4.23 3.50 -19.27
C VAL A 474 5.55 3.72 -18.57
N GLU A 475 5.73 3.11 -17.39
CA GLU A 475 6.98 3.22 -16.66
C GLU A 475 8.13 2.67 -17.49
N GLN A 476 9.15 3.50 -17.69
CA GLN A 476 10.36 3.12 -18.40
C GLN A 476 11.33 2.47 -17.40
N GLY A 477 11.69 1.22 -17.65
CA GLY A 477 12.71 0.53 -16.88
C GLY A 477 13.26 -0.69 -17.60
N ASN A 478 14.47 -1.11 -17.21
CA ASN A 478 15.06 -2.34 -17.74
C ASN A 478 14.21 -3.53 -17.26
N THR A 479 13.56 -4.20 -18.20
CA THR A 479 12.92 -5.50 -17.96
C THR A 479 13.96 -6.63 -17.82
N SER A 480 15.25 -6.34 -18.06
CA SER A 480 16.38 -7.24 -17.87
C SER A 480 17.30 -6.74 -16.75
N ILE A 481 16.83 -6.82 -15.50
CA ILE A 481 17.70 -6.62 -14.33
C ILE A 481 18.43 -7.92 -14.04
N SER A 482 19.75 -7.85 -13.92
CA SER A 482 20.60 -8.94 -13.41
C SER A 482 21.43 -8.39 -12.25
N ILE A 483 21.32 -9.02 -11.09
CA ILE A 483 22.10 -8.68 -9.90
C ILE A 483 22.78 -9.94 -9.43
N GLU A 484 24.11 -9.89 -9.29
CA GLU A 484 24.89 -11.03 -8.81
C GLU A 484 24.42 -11.47 -7.42
N GLY A 485 24.17 -12.77 -7.26
CA GLY A 485 23.66 -13.35 -6.01
C GLY A 485 22.14 -13.24 -5.83
N TYR A 486 21.38 -12.80 -6.84
CA TYR A 486 19.93 -12.68 -6.79
C TYR A 486 19.22 -13.39 -7.95
N ASP A 487 18.03 -13.91 -7.67
CA ASP A 487 17.05 -14.27 -8.70
C ASP A 487 16.21 -13.04 -9.02
N CYS A 488 16.36 -12.52 -10.24
CA CYS A 488 15.70 -11.30 -10.70
C CYS A 488 14.67 -11.64 -11.78
N TYR A 489 13.45 -11.14 -11.61
CA TYR A 489 12.39 -11.17 -12.61
C TYR A 489 11.81 -9.78 -12.74
N SER A 490 11.61 -9.30 -13.97
CA SER A 490 11.03 -7.99 -14.23
C SER A 490 10.09 -8.04 -15.43
N THR A 491 8.96 -7.36 -15.33
CA THR A 491 7.97 -7.26 -16.42
C THR A 491 7.13 -6.00 -16.26
N LEU A 492 6.31 -5.67 -17.26
CA LEU A 492 5.33 -4.60 -17.20
C LEU A 492 3.93 -5.20 -17.00
N ILE A 493 3.17 -4.66 -16.04
CA ILE A 493 1.78 -5.01 -15.77
C ILE A 493 0.96 -3.74 -15.93
N PHE A 494 0.14 -3.65 -16.98
CA PHE A 494 -0.69 -2.46 -17.26
C PHE A 494 0.11 -1.14 -17.16
N GLY A 495 1.29 -1.09 -17.77
CA GLY A 495 2.17 0.08 -17.76
C GLY A 495 2.95 0.32 -16.47
N LYS A 496 2.74 -0.45 -15.40
CA LYS A 496 3.51 -0.41 -14.14
C LYS A 496 4.66 -1.42 -14.18
N LEU A 497 5.85 -1.02 -13.73
CA LEU A 497 7.02 -1.87 -13.68
C LEU A 497 6.99 -2.79 -12.45
N TYR A 498 6.92 -4.08 -12.72
CA TYR A 498 7.03 -5.12 -11.71
C TYR A 498 8.46 -5.62 -11.63
N HIS A 499 9.05 -5.56 -10.43
CA HIS A 499 10.31 -6.22 -10.13
C HIS A 499 10.10 -7.22 -9.00
N ARG A 500 10.66 -8.41 -9.16
CA ARG A 500 10.82 -9.42 -8.12
C ARG A 500 12.29 -9.78 -8.03
N ILE A 501 12.89 -9.48 -6.88
CA ILE A 501 14.29 -9.78 -6.61
C ILE A 501 14.38 -10.59 -5.32
N LEU A 502 14.83 -11.82 -5.45
CA LEU A 502 14.97 -12.75 -4.33
C LEU A 502 16.45 -12.94 -4.06
N LYS A 503 16.87 -12.64 -2.82
CA LYS A 503 18.19 -12.99 -2.36
C LYS A 503 18.34 -14.49 -2.49
N SER A 504 19.33 -14.91 -3.26
CA SER A 504 19.46 -16.33 -3.53
C SER A 504 19.88 -17.03 -2.25
N ASP A 505 19.03 -17.92 -1.75
CA ASP A 505 19.45 -18.84 -0.70
C ASP A 505 20.44 -19.81 -1.31
N ILE A 506 21.62 -19.89 -0.69
CA ILE A 506 22.68 -20.81 -1.07
C ILE A 506 22.12 -22.23 -1.13
N GLU A 507 21.31 -22.65 -0.15
CA GLU A 507 20.73 -24.01 -0.16
C GLU A 507 19.77 -24.22 -1.33
N ASP A 508 18.93 -23.24 -1.67
CA ASP A 508 17.99 -23.35 -2.80
C ASP A 508 18.72 -23.35 -4.15
N GLN A 509 19.81 -22.61 -4.27
CA GLN A 509 20.68 -22.68 -5.45
C GLN A 509 21.39 -24.03 -5.55
N LEU A 510 21.85 -24.58 -4.43
CA LEU A 510 22.47 -25.91 -4.38
C LEU A 510 21.47 -27.02 -4.69
N LYS A 511 20.17 -26.86 -4.41
CA LYS A 511 19.15 -27.86 -4.80
C LYS A 511 19.10 -28.10 -6.31
N LYS A 512 19.43 -27.09 -7.12
CA LYS A 512 19.50 -27.19 -8.58
C LYS A 512 20.67 -28.03 -9.08
N LEU A 513 21.68 -28.30 -8.24
CA LEU A 513 22.77 -29.21 -8.61
C LEU A 513 22.22 -30.61 -8.90
N PRO A 514 22.86 -31.35 -9.82
CA PRO A 514 22.60 -32.77 -9.99
C PRO A 514 22.85 -33.51 -8.68
N ASN A 515 22.12 -34.62 -8.46
CA ASN A 515 22.33 -35.46 -7.27
C ASN A 515 23.76 -36.04 -7.25
N GLU A 516 24.35 -36.23 -8.42
CA GLU A 516 25.70 -36.73 -8.65
C GLU A 516 26.60 -35.57 -9.12
N ILE A 517 27.44 -35.07 -8.21
CA ILE A 517 28.36 -33.96 -8.48
C ILE A 517 29.68 -34.56 -8.97
N THR A 518 30.03 -34.34 -10.23
CA THR A 518 31.25 -34.91 -10.83
C THR A 518 32.49 -34.26 -10.24
N ILE A 519 33.60 -35.01 -10.13
CA ILE A 519 34.87 -34.47 -9.61
C ILE A 519 35.42 -33.29 -10.45
N PHE A 520 35.02 -33.20 -11.72
CA PHE A 520 35.47 -32.17 -12.66
C PHE A 520 34.63 -30.88 -12.60
N SER A 521 33.53 -30.86 -11.84
CA SER A 521 32.72 -29.66 -11.61
C SER A 521 33.36 -28.73 -10.58
N GLU A 522 32.94 -27.46 -10.58
CA GLU A 522 33.36 -26.47 -9.58
C GLU A 522 33.06 -26.95 -8.15
N PHE A 523 31.88 -27.56 -7.96
CA PHE A 523 31.52 -28.18 -6.69
C PHE A 523 32.23 -29.49 -6.41
N GLY A 524 32.61 -30.26 -7.43
CA GLY A 524 33.42 -31.48 -7.28
C GLY A 524 34.78 -31.21 -6.63
N LEU A 525 35.42 -30.11 -7.03
CA LEU A 525 36.68 -29.66 -6.41
C LEU A 525 36.50 -29.29 -4.95
N VAL A 526 35.39 -28.63 -4.60
CA VAL A 526 35.05 -28.28 -3.22
C VAL A 526 34.81 -29.56 -2.39
N CYS A 527 33.99 -30.48 -2.89
CA CYS A 527 33.74 -31.77 -2.26
C CYS A 527 35.03 -32.56 -2.04
N HIS A 528 35.97 -32.50 -2.98
CA HIS A 528 37.27 -33.12 -2.87
C HIS A 528 38.12 -32.52 -1.75
N ARG A 529 38.23 -31.19 -1.68
CA ARG A 529 38.98 -30.47 -0.63
C ARG A 529 38.43 -30.74 0.76
N LEU A 530 37.11 -30.84 0.87
CA LEU A 530 36.43 -31.19 2.10
C LEU A 530 36.60 -32.64 2.54
N GLY A 531 37.18 -33.50 1.69
CA GLY A 531 37.30 -34.93 1.99
C GLY A 531 35.94 -35.63 2.05
N LEU A 532 34.93 -35.18 1.30
CA LEU A 532 33.64 -35.86 1.24
C LEU A 532 33.77 -37.25 0.63
N LYS A 533 32.85 -38.14 0.99
CA LYS A 533 32.84 -39.52 0.50
C LYS A 533 32.67 -39.55 -1.01
N ARG A 534 33.55 -40.29 -1.68
CA ARG A 534 33.51 -40.51 -3.13
C ARG A 534 32.68 -41.75 -3.43
N TYR A 535 31.88 -41.66 -4.47
CA TYR A 535 31.10 -42.76 -5.01
C TYR A 535 31.63 -43.08 -6.42
N LEU A 536 31.54 -44.36 -6.79
CA LEU A 536 32.00 -44.86 -8.08
C LEU A 536 30.79 -45.38 -8.85
N ILE A 537 30.74 -45.03 -10.14
CA ILE A 537 29.78 -45.64 -11.05
C ILE A 537 30.25 -47.07 -11.37
N GLY A 538 29.30 -48.01 -11.47
CA GLY A 538 29.59 -49.40 -11.82
C GLY A 538 30.26 -49.53 -13.19
N LEU A 539 31.21 -50.44 -13.32
CA LEU A 539 31.94 -50.73 -14.57
C LEU A 539 31.00 -51.09 -15.74
N GLU A 540 29.83 -51.66 -15.44
CA GLU A 540 28.81 -52.03 -16.41
C GLU A 540 28.20 -50.81 -17.12
N GLU A 541 28.07 -49.66 -16.44
CA GLU A 541 27.54 -48.42 -17.03
C GLU A 541 28.57 -47.70 -17.92
N LEU A 542 29.86 -47.92 -17.67
CA LEU A 542 30.97 -47.39 -18.47
C LEU A 542 31.04 -48.02 -19.87
N ILE A 543 30.69 -49.30 -19.97
CA ILE A 543 30.83 -50.09 -21.20
C ILE A 543 29.80 -49.67 -22.27
N GLY A 544 28.73 -48.97 -21.89
CA GLY A 544 27.68 -48.48 -22.80
C GLY A 544 27.70 -46.97 -23.09
N ASN A 545 28.47 -46.15 -22.36
CA ASN A 545 28.48 -44.70 -22.54
C ASN A 545 29.87 -44.10 -22.22
N PRO A 546 30.70 -43.80 -23.24
CA PRO A 546 32.03 -43.22 -23.05
C PRO A 546 32.03 -41.89 -22.30
N LYS A 547 30.93 -41.12 -22.36
CA LYS A 547 30.78 -39.86 -21.60
C LYS A 547 30.59 -40.09 -20.09
N ALA A 548 30.24 -41.31 -19.66
CA ALA A 548 30.16 -41.69 -18.26
C ALA A 548 31.53 -41.73 -17.56
N ILE A 549 32.64 -41.78 -18.32
CA ILE A 549 34.01 -41.63 -17.77
C ILE A 549 34.14 -40.33 -16.97
N LEU A 550 33.53 -39.24 -17.43
CA LEU A 550 33.55 -37.95 -16.73
C LEU A 550 32.72 -37.95 -15.43
N ARG A 551 31.91 -39.00 -15.20
CA ARG A 551 31.11 -39.20 -13.99
C ARG A 551 31.59 -40.38 -13.14
N PHE A 552 32.67 -41.04 -13.56
CA PHE A 552 33.17 -42.27 -12.92
C PHE A 552 33.40 -42.12 -11.42
N VAL A 553 33.85 -40.92 -11.01
CA VAL A 553 33.94 -40.51 -9.61
C VAL A 553 33.01 -39.33 -9.38
N TYR A 554 32.08 -39.49 -8.45
CA TYR A 554 31.14 -38.43 -8.07
C TYR A 554 30.99 -38.29 -6.55
N TYR A 555 30.42 -37.16 -6.16
CA TYR A 555 30.04 -36.84 -4.79
C TYR A 555 28.52 -36.71 -4.71
N SER A 556 27.95 -37.09 -3.56
CA SER A 556 26.52 -36.89 -3.34
C SER A 556 26.22 -35.42 -3.03
N LYS A 557 25.17 -34.88 -3.67
CA LYS A 557 24.62 -33.56 -3.33
C LYS A 557 24.21 -33.45 -1.86
N SER A 558 23.65 -34.52 -1.28
CA SER A 558 23.28 -34.54 0.15
C SER A 558 24.48 -34.27 1.04
N ASP A 559 25.61 -34.94 0.76
CA ASP A 559 26.81 -34.88 1.58
C ASP A 559 27.45 -33.48 1.52
N LEU A 560 27.36 -32.81 0.36
CA LEU A 560 27.78 -31.42 0.21
C LEU A 560 26.88 -30.47 1.00
N ILE A 561 25.56 -30.62 0.91
CA ILE A 561 24.61 -29.77 1.65
C ILE A 561 24.80 -29.94 3.17
N ASP A 562 24.99 -31.17 3.65
CA ASP A 562 25.24 -31.45 5.05
C ASP A 562 26.57 -30.87 5.54
N ALA A 563 27.61 -30.91 4.71
CA ALA A 563 28.89 -30.27 5.02
C ALA A 563 28.78 -28.74 5.10
N ILE A 564 27.97 -28.12 4.24
CA ILE A 564 27.70 -26.69 4.25
C ILE A 564 26.90 -26.29 5.50
N ARG A 565 25.86 -27.05 5.85
CA ARG A 565 25.08 -26.86 7.09
C ARG A 565 25.93 -26.98 8.35
N ALA A 566 26.94 -27.85 8.32
CA ALA A 566 27.91 -27.99 9.39
C ALA A 566 28.99 -26.87 9.41
N ASN A 567 28.84 -25.82 8.58
CA ASN A 567 29.79 -24.71 8.43
C ASN A 567 31.22 -25.17 8.09
N LYS A 568 31.39 -26.25 7.32
CA LYS A 568 32.71 -26.74 6.90
C LYS A 568 33.29 -25.97 5.71
N ILE A 569 32.50 -25.10 5.07
CA ILE A 569 32.93 -24.22 3.97
C ILE A 569 32.51 -22.80 4.30
N ASP A 570 33.35 -21.83 3.95
CA ASP A 570 33.00 -20.41 4.00
C ASP A 570 31.85 -20.08 3.04
N LYS A 571 30.88 -19.30 3.51
CA LYS A 571 29.69 -18.92 2.73
C LYS A 571 30.07 -18.14 1.48
N ASP A 572 31.14 -17.36 1.53
CA ASP A 572 31.58 -16.56 0.38
C ASP A 572 32.28 -17.43 -0.68
N GLU A 573 33.00 -18.48 -0.28
CA GLU A 573 33.51 -19.49 -1.24
C GLU A 573 32.35 -20.24 -1.91
N ILE A 574 31.29 -20.59 -1.19
CA ILE A 574 30.12 -21.25 -1.79
C ILE A 574 29.46 -20.34 -2.83
N LYS A 575 29.20 -19.07 -2.49
CA LYS A 575 28.61 -18.10 -3.44
C LYS A 575 29.46 -17.96 -4.70
N TYR A 576 30.78 -17.84 -4.55
CA TYR A 576 31.69 -17.77 -5.69
C TYR A 576 31.60 -19.01 -6.59
N ARG A 577 31.51 -20.20 -6.00
CA ARG A 577 31.37 -21.46 -6.74
C ARG A 577 30.04 -21.59 -7.45
N ILE A 578 28.96 -21.07 -6.87
CA ILE A 578 27.66 -20.99 -7.56
C ILE A 578 27.77 -20.13 -8.82
N VAL A 579 28.38 -18.94 -8.72
CA VAL A 579 28.56 -18.03 -9.86
C VAL A 579 29.39 -18.68 -10.98
N LEU A 580 30.50 -19.34 -10.62
CA LEU A 580 31.30 -20.09 -11.60
C LEU A 580 30.51 -21.25 -12.22
N SER A 581 29.79 -22.01 -11.41
CA SER A 581 28.97 -23.14 -11.89
C SER A 581 27.91 -22.68 -12.89
N GLN A 582 27.23 -21.55 -12.64
CA GLN A 582 26.26 -20.96 -13.57
C GLN A 582 26.92 -20.49 -14.88
N LYS A 583 28.09 -19.83 -14.77
CA LYS A 583 28.87 -19.41 -15.95
C LYS A 583 29.30 -20.61 -16.81
N HIS A 584 29.58 -21.74 -16.18
CA HIS A 584 30.02 -22.97 -16.84
C HIS A 584 28.86 -23.90 -17.23
N LYS A 585 27.60 -23.50 -16.97
CA LYS A 585 26.37 -24.28 -17.20
C LYS A 585 26.34 -25.63 -16.46
N GLU A 586 26.94 -25.67 -15.27
CA GLU A 586 26.84 -26.78 -14.31
C GLU A 586 25.60 -26.63 -13.41
N LEU A 587 25.11 -25.39 -13.28
CA LEU A 587 23.85 -24.95 -12.71
C LEU A 587 23.06 -24.20 -13.79
#